data_AF-A0A7Z9C0T3-F1
#
_entry.id   AF-A0A7Z9C0T3-F1
#
_cell.length_a   1.000
_cell.length_b   1.000
_cell.length_c   1.000
_cell.angle_alpha   90.00
_cell.angle_beta   90.00
_cell.angle_gamma   90.00
#
_symmetry.space_group_name_H-M   'P 1'
#
loop_
_entity.id
_entity.type
_entity.pdbx_description
1 polymer ?
#
loop_
_entity_poly.entity_id
_entity_poly.type
_entity_poly.pdbx_seq_one_letter_code
_entity_poly.pdbx_strand_id
1 'polypeptide(L)' 'MTPTMLRQLWSLVETTQASTLVDLDDASLVQCLVKQFKKQAAINAKEADLLRDYICSRIALIRDMAEGRLS' A
#
# COMPACT_ATOMS: atom_id res chain seq x y z
N MET A 1 1.97 -9.98 10.06
CA MET A 1 0.92 -9.93 9.01
C MET A 1 0.59 -11.32 8.54
N THR A 2 -0.66 -11.60 8.17
CA THR A 2 -1.03 -12.90 7.56
C THR A 2 -0.85 -12.86 6.04
N PRO A 3 -0.67 -14.02 5.36
CA PRO A 3 -0.55 -14.08 3.90
C PRO A 3 -1.75 -13.48 3.16
N THR A 4 -2.93 -13.56 3.74
CA THR A 4 -4.15 -12.97 3.19
C THR A 4 -4.08 -11.44 3.18
N MET A 5 -3.60 -10.81 4.26
CA MET A 5 -3.43 -9.36 4.30
C MET A 5 -2.40 -8.88 3.27
N LEU A 6 -1.32 -9.62 3.05
CA LEU A 6 -0.33 -9.28 2.04
C LEU A 6 -0.93 -9.31 0.63
N ARG A 7 -1.70 -10.36 0.30
CA ARG A 7 -2.39 -10.44 -1.00
C ARG A 7 -3.40 -9.31 -1.18
N GLN A 8 -4.16 -8.98 -0.14
CA GLN A 8 -5.10 -7.85 -0.17
C GLN A 8 -4.36 -6.52 -0.40
N LEU A 9 -3.18 -6.33 0.20
CA LEU A 9 -2.39 -5.12 0.03
C LEU A 9 -1.88 -5.01 -1.39
N TRP A 10 -1.30 -6.08 -1.94
CA TRP A 10 -0.81 -6.08 -3.31
C TRP A 10 -1.95 -5.90 -4.33
N SER A 11 -3.10 -6.54 -4.11
CA SER A 11 -4.30 -6.29 -4.92
C SER A 11 -4.79 -4.84 -4.82
N LEU A 12 -4.68 -4.21 -3.64
CA LEU A 12 -5.00 -2.81 -3.44
C LEU A 12 -4.02 -1.88 -4.17
N VAL A 13 -2.72 -2.19 -4.12
CA VAL A 13 -1.67 -1.47 -4.86
C VAL A 13 -1.90 -1.60 -6.37
N GLU A 14 -2.26 -2.78 -6.85
CA GLU A 14 -2.59 -3.02 -8.26
C GLU A 14 -3.85 -2.29 -8.71
N THR A 15 -4.89 -2.23 -7.87
CA THR A 15 -6.14 -1.52 -8.21
C THR A 15 -6.04 0.00 -8.04
N THR A 16 -5.10 0.49 -7.23
CA THR A 16 -4.79 1.91 -7.15
C THR A 16 -4.11 2.38 -8.45
N GLN A 17 -4.48 3.55 -8.94
CA GLN A 17 -3.86 4.14 -10.13
C GLN A 17 -2.36 4.37 -9.90
N ALA A 18 -1.55 3.89 -10.84
CA ALA A 18 -0.11 3.98 -10.77
C ALA A 18 0.39 5.44 -10.73
N SER A 19 -0.26 6.35 -11.47
CA SER A 19 0.04 7.79 -11.41
C SER A 19 -0.08 8.33 -9.99
N THR A 20 -1.17 8.00 -9.29
CA THR A 20 -1.36 8.38 -7.89
C THR A 20 -0.30 7.78 -6.96
N LEU A 21 0.17 6.55 -7.22
CA LEU A 21 1.23 5.94 -6.40
C LEU A 21 2.59 6.60 -6.63
N VAL A 22 2.87 7.10 -7.84
CA VAL A 22 4.13 7.78 -8.16
C VAL A 22 4.11 9.25 -7.75
N ASP A 23 2.97 9.92 -7.90
CA ASP A 23 2.82 11.35 -7.60
C ASP A 23 2.84 11.65 -6.09
N LEU A 24 2.44 10.69 -5.26
CA LEU A 24 2.44 10.86 -3.80
C LEU A 24 3.85 10.74 -3.21
N ASP A 25 4.14 11.56 -2.20
CA ASP A 25 5.31 11.36 -1.34
C ASP A 25 5.14 10.10 -0.48
N ASP A 26 6.27 9.61 0.04
CA ASP A 26 6.31 8.33 0.74
C ASP A 26 5.36 8.28 1.96
N ALA A 27 5.23 9.38 2.70
CA ALA A 27 4.34 9.42 3.86
C ALA A 27 2.86 9.40 3.42
N SER A 28 2.51 10.18 2.39
CA SER A 28 1.15 10.20 1.85
C SER A 28 0.75 8.90 1.18
N LEU A 29 1.68 8.23 0.48
CA LEU A 29 1.46 6.92 -0.13
C LEU A 29 1.08 5.88 0.94
N VAL A 30 1.89 5.81 1.99
CA VAL A 30 1.68 4.89 3.10
C VAL A 30 0.34 5.15 3.76
N GLN A 31 0.02 6.42 4.05
CA GLN A 31 -1.25 6.78 4.65
C GLN A 31 -2.43 6.43 3.74
N CYS A 32 -2.30 6.65 2.42
CA CYS A 32 -3.31 6.33 1.43
C CYS A 32 -3.60 4.82 1.40
N LEU A 33 -2.56 4.00 1.28
CA LEU A 33 -2.68 2.54 1.24
C LEU A 33 -3.26 1.98 2.55
N VAL A 34 -2.79 2.43 3.71
CA VAL A 34 -3.32 2.00 5.00
C VAL A 34 -4.80 2.41 5.16
N LYS A 35 -5.16 3.63 4.73
CA LYS A 35 -6.54 4.11 4.80
C LYS A 35 -7.48 3.33 3.90
N GLN A 36 -7.06 3.04 2.67
CA GLN A 36 -7.84 2.23 1.74
C GLN A 36 -7.96 0.78 2.25
N PHE A 37 -6.86 0.21 2.76
CA PHE A 37 -6.87 -1.13 3.34
C PHE A 37 -7.83 -1.22 4.53
N LYS A 38 -7.83 -0.23 5.44
CA LYS A 38 -8.79 -0.13 6.55
C LYS A 38 -10.25 -0.08 6.11
N LYS A 39 -10.53 0.48 4.92
CA LYS A 39 -11.89 0.50 4.37
C LYS A 39 -12.31 -0.87 3.82
N GLN A 40 -11.38 -1.61 3.23
CA GLN A 40 -11.64 -2.94 2.66
C GLN A 40 -11.62 -4.06 3.72
N ALA A 41 -10.70 -3.96 4.68
CA ALA A 41 -10.47 -4.93 5.72
C ALA A 41 -10.67 -4.25 7.08
N ALA A 42 -11.51 -4.85 7.93
CA ALA A 42 -11.71 -4.42 9.30
C ALA A 42 -10.48 -4.80 10.15
N ILE A 43 -9.38 -4.06 9.97
CA ILE A 43 -8.13 -4.26 10.71
C ILE A 43 -8.10 -3.42 11.98
N ASN A 44 -7.52 -3.98 13.03
CA ASN A 44 -7.31 -3.28 14.30
C ASN A 44 -6.10 -2.32 14.24
N ALA A 45 -5.88 -1.55 15.31
CA ALA A 45 -4.79 -0.59 15.37
C ALA A 45 -3.40 -1.24 15.22
N LYS A 46 -3.16 -2.39 15.87
CA LYS A 46 -1.87 -3.11 15.79
C LYS A 46 -1.60 -3.63 14.38
N GLU A 47 -2.62 -4.15 13.71
CA GLU A 47 -2.53 -4.60 12.33
C GLU A 47 -2.26 -3.44 11.37
N ALA A 48 -2.85 -2.27 11.63
CA ALA A 48 -2.58 -1.07 10.86
C ALA A 48 -1.15 -0.57 11.04
N ASP A 49 -0.61 -0.66 12.25
CA ASP A 49 0.78 -0.30 12.54
C ASP A 49 1.75 -1.26 11.81
N LEU A 50 1.50 -2.57 11.90
CA LEU A 50 2.27 -3.58 11.15
C LEU A 50 2.19 -3.37 9.64
N LEU A 51 1.01 -3.02 9.13
CA LEU A 51 0.81 -2.75 7.71
C LEU A 51 1.60 -1.52 7.27
N ARG A 52 1.56 -0.45 8.07
CA ARG A 52 2.32 0.77 7.81
C ARG A 52 3.82 0.48 7.74
N ASP A 53 4.36 -0.22 8.74
CA ASP A 53 5.80 -0.53 8.80
C ASP A 53 6.23 -1.40 7.61
N TYR A 54 5.37 -2.34 7.21
CA TYR A 54 5.59 -3.18 6.03
C TYR A 54 5.59 -2.37 4.73
N ILE A 55 4.61 -1.47 4.54
CA ILE A 55 4.52 -0.61 3.35
C ILE A 55 5.74 0.32 3.29
N CYS A 56 6.12 0.97 4.41
CA CYS A 56 7.33 1.80 4.47
C CYS A 56 8.57 1.02 4.03
N SER A 57 8.73 -0.22 4.49
CA SER A 57 9.85 -1.09 4.13
C SER A 57 9.83 -1.58 2.68
N ARG A 58 8.72 -1.39 1.96
CA ARG A 58 8.49 -1.84 0.58
C ARG A 58 8.11 -0.69 -0.35
N ILE A 59 8.28 0.55 0.09
CA ILE A 59 7.82 1.73 -0.65
C ILE A 59 8.51 1.87 -2.00
N ALA A 60 9.82 1.62 -2.04
CA ALA A 60 10.61 1.60 -3.26
C ALA A 60 10.05 0.58 -4.27
N LEU A 61 9.71 -0.63 -3.82
CA LEU A 61 9.14 -1.67 -4.70
C LEU A 61 7.75 -1.29 -5.22
N ILE A 62 6.92 -0.65 -4.39
CA ILE A 62 5.59 -0.17 -4.81
C ILE A 62 5.73 0.92 -5.86
N ARG A 63 6.69 1.84 -5.68
CA ARG A 63 6.99 2.93 -6.62
C ARG A 63 7.53 2.37 -7.94
N ASP A 64 8.52 1.48 -7.89
CA ASP A 64 9.06 0.81 -9.08
C ASP A 64 7.97 0.09 -9.89
N MET A 65 7.05 -0.61 -9.19
CA MET A 65 5.93 -1.30 -9.83
C MET A 65 4.94 -0.32 -10.47
N ALA A 66 4.67 0.82 -9.81
CA ALA A 66 3.81 1.84 -10.35
C ALA A 66 4.44 2.54 -11.56
N GLU A 67 5.71 2.89 -11.49
CA GLU A 67 6.47 3.47 -12.61
C GLU A 67 6.50 2.52 -13.81
N GLY A 68 6.73 1.22 -13.59
CA GLY A 68 6.69 0.20 -14.64
C GLY A 68 5.32 0.04 -15.32
N ARG A 69 4.22 0.48 -14.67
CA ARG A 69 2.86 0.48 -15.25
C ARG A 69 2.53 1.77 -16.00
N LEU A 70 3.30 2.83 -15.79
CA LEU A 70 3.15 4.11 -16.48
C LEU A 70 3.99 4.19 -17.76
N SER A 71 4.93 3.24 -17.94
CA SER A 71 5.78 3.10 -19.12
C SER A 71 5.09 2.44 -20.32
#